data_AF-A0A061N8S0-F1
#
_entry.id   AF-A0A061N8S0-F1
#
_cell.length_a   1.000
_cell.length_b   1.000
_cell.length_c   1.000
_cell.angle_alpha   90.00
_cell.angle_beta   90.00
_cell.angle_gamma   90.00
#
_symmetry.space_group_name_H-M   'P 1'
#
loop_
_entity.id
_entity.type
_entity.pdbx_description
1 polymer ?
#
loop_
_entity_poly.entity_id
_entity_poly.type
_entity_poly.pdbx_seq_one_letter_code
_entity_poly.pdbx_strand_id
1 'polypeptide(L)' 'MEQDQQEIVEQLEQLRSKMIEMAKQHGMDHPLVLKYSQEIDLMHTELLKASHQELTVVSTY' A
#
# COMPACT_ATOMS: atom_id res chain seq x y z
N MET A 1 -3.46 -11.10 -18.75
CA MET A 1 -4.42 -10.75 -17.68
C MET A 1 -3.99 -11.28 -16.32
N GLU A 2 -3.38 -12.47 -16.18
CA GLU A 2 -2.86 -12.94 -14.88
C GLU A 2 -1.47 -12.37 -14.51
N GLN A 3 -0.64 -12.02 -15.49
CA GLN A 3 0.71 -11.48 -15.24
C GLN A 3 0.69 -10.06 -14.67
N ASP A 4 -0.24 -9.22 -15.12
CA ASP A 4 -0.35 -7.82 -14.69
C ASP A 4 -0.67 -7.69 -13.19
N GLN A 5 -1.44 -8.63 -12.62
CA GLN A 5 -1.75 -8.61 -11.19
C GLN A 5 -0.56 -9.01 -10.32
N GLN A 6 0.28 -9.94 -10.77
CA GLN A 6 1.46 -10.36 -10.02
C GLN A 6 2.48 -9.23 -9.91
N GLU A 7 2.70 -8.49 -11.00
CA GLU A 7 3.65 -7.37 -11.01
C GLU A 7 3.20 -6.26 -10.05
N ILE A 8 1.90 -5.98 -9.98
CA ILE A 8 1.38 -4.94 -9.10
C ILE A 8 1.46 -5.36 -7.62
N VAL A 9 1.19 -6.63 -7.32
CA VAL A 9 1.37 -7.17 -5.95
C VAL A 9 2.84 -7.10 -5.54
N GLU A 10 3.77 -7.41 -6.44
CA GLU A 10 5.21 -7.33 -6.16
C GLU A 10 5.68 -5.89 -5.90
N GLN A 11 5.21 -4.92 -6.70
CA GLN A 11 5.47 -3.50 -6.47
C GLN A 11 4.92 -3.03 -5.11
N LEU A 12 3.76 -3.55 -4.72
CA LEU A 12 3.14 -3.19 -3.45
C LEU A 12 3.92 -3.74 -2.25
N GLU A 13 4.38 -4.99 -2.31
CA GLU A 13 5.24 -5.58 -1.27
C GLU A 13 6.60 -4.86 -1.16
N GLN A 14 7.15 -4.39 -2.28
CA GLN A 14 8.36 -3.56 -2.26
C GLN A 14 8.12 -2.21 -1.56
N LEU A 15 7.00 -1.53 -1.87
CA LEU A 15 6.62 -0.29 -1.18
C LEU A 15 6.39 -0.53 0.32
N ARG A 16 5.71 -1.62 0.66
CA ARG A 16 5.47 -2.03 2.05
C ARG A 16 6.77 -2.29 2.81
N SER A 17 7.73 -2.96 2.17
CA SER A 17 9.05 -3.21 2.75
C SER A 17 9.79 -1.89 3.02
N LYS A 18 9.78 -0.95 2.07
CA LYS A 18 10.37 0.40 2.26
C LYS A 18 9.70 1.18 3.38
N MET A 19 8.38 1.10 3.50
CA MET A 19 7.62 1.71 4.60
C MET A 19 8.06 1.14 5.95
N ILE A 20 8.20 -0.19 6.05
CA ILE A 20 8.62 -0.86 7.28
C ILE A 20 10.06 -0.49 7.64
N GLU A 21 10.98 -0.43 6.67
CA GLU A 21 12.36 0.01 6.92
C GLU A 21 12.40 1.46 7.41
N MET A 22 11.64 2.37 6.80
CA MET A 22 11.53 3.75 7.25
C MET A 22 10.92 3.87 8.65
N ALA A 23 9.90 3.06 8.96
CA ALA A 23 9.30 3.02 10.30
C ALA A 23 10.30 2.48 11.33
N LYS A 24 11.14 1.50 10.98
CA LYS A 24 12.23 1.03 11.84
C LYS A 24 13.29 2.09 12.07
N GLN A 25 13.60 2.91 11.07
CA GLN A 25 14.64 3.93 11.15
C GLN A 25 14.18 5.22 11.83
N HIS A 26 12.93 5.63 11.66
CA HIS A 26 12.45 6.96 12.06
C HIS A 26 11.20 6.93 12.96
N GLY A 27 10.64 5.74 13.23
CA GLY A 27 9.39 5.58 13.95
C GLY A 27 8.16 5.60 13.03
N MET A 28 7.05 5.06 13.53
CA MET A 28 5.80 4.94 12.79
C MET A 28 5.18 6.31 12.46
N ASP A 29 5.41 7.30 13.33
CA ASP A 29 4.85 8.65 13.21
C ASP A 29 5.64 9.54 12.22
N HIS A 30 6.67 9.00 11.58
CA HIS A 30 7.47 9.79 10.66
C HIS A 30 6.64 10.17 9.42
N PRO A 31 6.66 11.44 8.97
CA PRO A 31 5.83 11.90 7.84
C PRO A 31 6.08 11.13 6.53
N LEU A 32 7.28 10.57 6.35
CA LEU A 32 7.57 9.70 5.20
C LEU A 32 6.87 8.33 5.29
N VAL A 33 6.73 7.76 6.49
CA VAL A 33 6.00 6.50 6.70
C VAL A 33 4.52 6.71 6.41
N LEU A 34 3.96 7.83 6.89
CA LEU A 34 2.58 8.23 6.58
C LEU A 34 2.37 8.38 5.06
N LYS A 35 3.32 9.03 4.38
CA LYS A 35 3.28 9.19 2.92
C LYS A 35 3.31 7.84 2.19
N TYR A 36 4.19 6.93 2.59
CA TYR A 36 4.23 5.58 2.02
C TYR A 36 2.94 4.80 2.28
N SER A 37 2.35 4.92 3.48
CA SER A 37 1.07 4.30 3.80
C SER A 37 -0.06 4.80 2.89
N GLN A 38 -0.10 6.11 2.61
CA GLN A 38 -1.09 6.70 1.71
C GLN A 38 -0.90 6.25 0.26
N GLU A 39 0.35 6.17 -0.22
CA GLU A 39 0.65 5.67 -1.58
C GLU A 39 0.24 4.20 -1.75
N ILE A 40 0.49 3.36 -0.74
CA ILE A 40 0.08 1.95 -0.71
C ILE A 40 -1.45 1.83 -0.73
N ASP A 41 -2.14 2.61 0.09
CA ASP A 41 -3.60 2.58 0.18
C ASP A 41 -4.28 3.03 -1.13
N LEU A 42 -3.74 4.06 -1.78
CA LEU A 42 -4.18 4.51 -3.09
C LEU A 42 -3.99 3.43 -4.16
N MET A 43 -2.82 2.79 -4.20
CA MET A 43 -2.57 1.68 -5.14
C MET A 43 -3.54 0.51 -4.91
N HIS A 44 -3.76 0.13 -3.65
CA HIS A 44 -4.74 -0.90 -3.30
C HIS A 44 -6.15 -0.52 -3.73
N THR A 45 -6.54 0.73 -3.48
CA THR A 45 -7.86 1.26 -3.84
C THR A 45 -8.07 1.22 -5.36
N GLU A 46 -7.09 1.62 -6.15
CA GLU A 46 -7.19 1.60 -7.62
C GLU A 46 -7.22 0.16 -8.16
N LEU A 47 -6.47 -0.77 -7.54
CA LEU A 47 -6.55 -2.20 -7.88
C LEU A 47 -7.91 -2.81 -7.58
N LEU A 48 -8.48 -2.50 -6.42
CA LEU A 48 -9.80 -2.96 -5.99
C LEU A 48 -10.92 -2.42 -6.90
N LYS A 49 -10.81 -1.14 -7.29
CA LYS A 49 -11.72 -0.54 -8.29
C LYS A 49 -11.60 -1.25 -9.63
N ALA A 50 -10.38 -1.57 -10.08
CA ALA A 50 -10.17 -2.33 -11.31
C ALA A 50 -10.70 -3.77 -11.22
N SER A 51 -10.69 -4.38 -10.02
CA SER A 51 -11.14 -5.76 -9.78
C SER A 51 -12.61 -5.91 -9.37
N HIS A 52 -13.42 -4.83 -9.37
CA HIS A 52 -14.85 -4.83 -8.97
C HIS A 52 -15.11 -5.34 -7.53
N GLN A 53 -14.13 -5.35 -6.63
CA GLN A 53 -14.34 -5.71 -5.23
C GLN A 53 -14.60 -4.44 -4.40
N GLU A 54 -15.78 -4.35 -3.78
CA GLU A 54 -16.19 -3.20 -2.96
C GLU A 54 -15.26 -2.95 -1.77
N LEU A 55 -14.86 -1.69 -1.61
CA LEU A 55 -14.00 -1.20 -0.54
C LEU A 55 -14.73 -1.19 0.81
N THR A 56 -14.36 -2.10 1.70
CA THR A 56 -14.56 -1.91 3.15
C THR A 56 -13.26 -1.35 3.72
N VAL A 57 -12.97 -0.08 3.47
CA VAL A 57 -11.86 0.60 4.15
C VAL A 57 -12.27 0.77 5.62
N VAL A 58 -11.78 -0.14 6.46
CA VAL A 58 -11.79 -0.01 7.91
C VAL A 58 -10.76 1.07 8.24
N SER A 59 -11.18 2.33 8.16
CA SER A 59 -10.48 3.43 8.79
C SER A 59 -10.60 3.24 10.30
N THR A 60 -9.61 2.57 10.90
CA THR A 60 -9.50 2.47 12.35
C THR A 60 -8.18 3.07 12.81
N TYR A 61 -8.37 4.19 13.52
CA TYR A 61 -7.48 4.94 14.43
C TYR A 61 -6.49 5.92 13.80
#